data_AF-A0A031FSJ2-F1
#
_entry.id   AF-A0A031FSJ2-F1
#
_cell.length_a   1.000
_cell.length_b   1.000
_cell.length_c   1.000
_cell.angle_alpha   90.00
_cell.angle_beta   90.00
_cell.angle_gamma   90.00
#
_symmetry.space_group_name_H-M   'P 1'
#
loop_
_entity.id
_entity.type
_entity.pdbx_description
1 polymer ?
#
loop_
_entity_poly.entity_id
_entity_poly.type
_entity_poly.pdbx_seq_one_letter_code
_entity_poly.pdbx_strand_id
1 'polypeptide(L)'
;MHARHPGVDARSPIFALALAVAFVPVLGAVEPAHAAARSCIVSEAKAVWDAGASDVEAGGAVAAADGILTFTDGTGVVEPVGPTGSISFDGTLVYTSAAGVKTTLSAPTIVIDGTRGTLLFDVQPEGTDLVPQAPLADVDLGAAAVSESGDALNLDGVGAATDPTGQGRDVLWSGMLGGIDLTIAADCATAEASTGPSAVPAPADAEKDAGGTGILVPVIVVGVAALLAALLAVGSVQRRKRNSARAAQPEQVHDPLP
;
A
#
# COMPACT_ATOMS: atom_id res chain seq x y z
N MET A 1 -49.00 -58.96 -41.51
CA MET A 1 -49.20 -57.77 -42.34
C MET A 1 -47.88 -57.00 -42.38
N HIS A 2 -47.32 -56.83 -43.59
CA HIS A 2 -46.33 -55.83 -44.08
C HIS A 2 -45.19 -55.36 -43.14
N ALA A 3 -43.94 -55.80 -43.34
CA ALA A 3 -42.90 -55.28 -44.28
C ALA A 3 -42.10 -54.11 -43.69
N ARG A 4 -40.89 -54.35 -43.15
CA ARG A 4 -39.55 -54.21 -43.80
C ARG A 4 -39.07 -52.77 -44.01
N HIS A 5 -38.13 -52.40 -43.13
CA HIS A 5 -36.77 -51.86 -43.38
C HIS A 5 -36.51 -50.46 -43.99
N PRO A 6 -35.33 -49.88 -43.63
CA PRO A 6 -34.99 -48.45 -43.71
C PRO A 6 -34.39 -48.07 -45.07
N GLY A 7 -34.44 -46.77 -45.39
CA GLY A 7 -33.80 -46.17 -46.55
C GLY A 7 -32.93 -44.99 -46.14
N VAL A 8 -31.64 -45.13 -46.38
CA VAL A 8 -30.57 -44.14 -46.31
C VAL A 8 -30.48 -43.40 -47.67
N ASP A 9 -29.91 -42.20 -47.60
CA ASP A 9 -29.37 -41.35 -48.68
C ASP A 9 -30.33 -40.53 -49.55
N ALA A 10 -30.16 -39.20 -49.50
CA ALA A 10 -29.56 -38.47 -50.63
C ALA A 10 -29.48 -36.95 -50.41
N ARG A 11 -28.26 -36.43 -50.59
CA ARG A 11 -27.93 -35.16 -51.30
C ARG A 11 -28.13 -33.84 -50.58
N SER A 12 -27.00 -33.29 -50.14
CA SER A 12 -26.73 -31.85 -50.14
C SER A 12 -26.61 -31.32 -51.59
N PRO A 13 -27.12 -30.11 -51.87
CA PRO A 13 -26.31 -29.15 -52.60
C PRO A 13 -26.39 -27.71 -52.04
N ILE A 14 -25.27 -27.03 -52.21
CA ILE A 14 -24.95 -25.64 -51.89
C ILE A 14 -25.66 -24.68 -52.87
N PHE A 15 -26.36 -23.65 -52.37
CA PHE A 15 -26.66 -22.34 -52.99
C PHE A 15 -27.09 -21.39 -51.85
N ALA A 16 -26.23 -20.51 -51.31
CA ALA A 16 -25.85 -19.18 -51.80
C ALA A 16 -26.92 -18.08 -51.65
N LEU A 17 -26.54 -17.05 -50.86
CA LEU A 17 -27.06 -15.68 -50.73
C LEU A 17 -28.48 -15.44 -50.17
N ALA A 18 -28.58 -14.74 -49.03
CA ALA A 18 -28.74 -13.28 -49.05
C ALA A 18 -28.71 -12.66 -47.64
N LEU A 19 -28.06 -11.51 -47.59
CA LEU A 19 -27.90 -10.53 -46.54
C LEU A 19 -29.16 -10.27 -45.69
N ALA A 20 -29.06 -10.43 -44.37
CA ALA A 20 -29.93 -9.76 -43.40
C ALA A 20 -29.05 -9.24 -42.25
N VAL A 21 -28.24 -8.22 -42.55
CA VAL A 21 -27.69 -7.32 -41.54
C VAL A 21 -28.86 -6.45 -41.08
N ALA A 22 -29.49 -6.82 -39.98
CA ALA A 22 -30.46 -5.96 -39.30
C ALA A 22 -30.40 -6.19 -37.79
N PHE A 23 -29.68 -5.27 -37.13
CA PHE A 23 -29.98 -4.72 -35.81
C PHE A 23 -30.32 -5.72 -34.70
N VAL A 24 -29.30 -6.38 -34.15
CA VAL A 24 -29.29 -6.66 -32.71
C VAL A 24 -28.53 -5.51 -32.07
N PRO A 25 -29.18 -4.63 -31.28
CA PRO A 25 -28.43 -3.72 -30.43
C PRO A 25 -27.65 -4.63 -29.47
N VAL A 26 -26.32 -4.56 -29.57
CA VAL A 26 -25.41 -5.05 -28.55
C VAL A 26 -25.86 -4.38 -27.26
N LEU A 27 -26.67 -5.09 -26.46
CA LEU A 27 -26.84 -4.79 -25.05
C LEU A 27 -25.43 -4.79 -24.51
N GLY A 28 -24.95 -3.58 -24.21
CA GLY A 28 -23.58 -3.33 -23.81
C GLY A 28 -23.17 -4.36 -22.77
N ALA A 29 -22.01 -4.97 -23.00
CA ALA A 29 -21.22 -5.45 -21.89
C ALA A 29 -21.11 -4.25 -20.95
N VAL A 30 -21.88 -4.26 -19.87
CA VAL A 30 -21.66 -3.38 -18.74
C VAL A 30 -20.33 -3.84 -18.19
N GLU A 31 -19.25 -3.25 -18.70
CA GLU A 31 -17.99 -3.25 -17.97
C GLU A 31 -18.33 -2.87 -16.53
N PRO A 32 -17.84 -3.59 -15.51
CA PRO A 32 -18.06 -3.17 -14.15
C PRO A 32 -17.61 -1.72 -14.09
N ALA A 33 -18.51 -0.83 -13.70
CA ALA A 33 -18.18 0.58 -13.56
C ALA A 33 -16.96 0.62 -12.64
N HIS A 34 -15.77 0.85 -13.20
CA HIS A 34 -14.61 1.17 -12.42
C HIS A 34 -14.98 2.46 -11.72
N ALA A 35 -15.36 2.35 -10.44
CA ALA A 35 -15.53 3.51 -9.58
C ALA A 35 -14.29 4.36 -9.79
N ALA A 36 -14.48 5.63 -10.17
CA ALA A 36 -13.38 6.55 -10.39
C ALA A 36 -12.40 6.44 -9.21
N ALA A 37 -11.09 6.50 -9.48
CA ALA A 37 -10.08 6.44 -8.44
C ALA A 37 -10.43 7.45 -7.34
N ARG A 38 -10.85 6.93 -6.18
CA ARG A 38 -11.20 7.71 -5.00
C ARG A 38 -10.05 7.57 -4.03
N SER A 39 -9.50 8.70 -3.64
CA SER A 39 -8.46 8.79 -2.61
C SER A 39 -9.08 9.49 -1.42
N CYS A 40 -8.91 8.90 -0.24
CA CYS A 40 -9.43 9.43 1.01
C CYS A 40 -8.29 9.96 1.84
N ILE A 41 -8.46 11.17 2.36
CA ILE A 41 -7.51 11.78 3.29
C ILE A 41 -7.90 11.31 4.69
N VAL A 42 -6.95 10.70 5.40
CA VAL A 42 -7.15 10.28 6.78
C VAL A 42 -7.26 11.53 7.65
N SER A 43 -8.42 11.69 8.27
CA SER A 43 -8.74 12.81 9.17
C SER A 43 -8.33 12.49 10.61
N GLU A 44 -8.39 11.22 10.99
CA GLU A 44 -7.99 10.71 12.29
C GLU A 44 -7.55 9.24 12.14
N ALA A 45 -6.44 8.89 12.79
CA ALA A 45 -6.06 7.49 12.99
C ALA A 45 -5.46 7.27 14.36
N LYS A 46 -5.73 6.08 14.90
CA LYS A 46 -5.20 5.60 16.17
C LYS A 46 -4.72 4.17 16.00
N ALA A 47 -3.55 3.87 16.58
CA ALA A 47 -3.04 2.52 16.68
C ALA A 47 -2.71 2.19 18.14
N VAL A 48 -3.14 1.04 18.64
CA VAL A 48 -2.73 0.48 19.93
C VAL A 48 -2.03 -0.83 19.65
N TRP A 49 -0.73 -0.89 19.91
CA TRP A 49 0.10 -2.03 19.55
C TRP A 49 0.75 -2.63 20.78
N ASP A 50 0.53 -3.92 21.00
CA ASP A 50 1.29 -4.70 21.97
C ASP A 50 2.66 -5.07 21.36
N ALA A 51 3.65 -4.21 21.60
CA ALA A 51 5.01 -4.41 21.12
C ALA A 51 5.80 -5.41 21.99
N GLY A 52 5.23 -5.89 23.11
CA GLY A 52 5.84 -6.88 24.00
C GLY A 52 7.16 -6.44 24.64
N ALA A 53 7.49 -5.15 24.59
CA ALA A 53 8.76 -4.61 25.08
C ALA A 53 8.57 -3.90 26.42
N SER A 54 9.32 -4.33 27.43
CA SER A 54 9.50 -3.58 28.67
C SER A 54 10.56 -2.48 28.49
N ASP A 55 10.48 -1.40 29.26
CA ASP A 55 11.45 -0.30 29.29
C ASP A 55 11.53 0.55 28.00
N VAL A 56 10.37 1.02 27.55
CA VAL A 56 10.23 1.95 26.42
C VAL A 56 9.92 3.35 26.93
N GLU A 57 10.72 4.33 26.52
CA GLU A 57 10.44 5.75 26.73
C GLU A 57 9.74 6.32 25.49
N ALA A 58 8.51 6.79 25.64
CA ALA A 58 7.75 7.40 24.55
C ALA A 58 7.75 8.92 24.63
N GLY A 59 7.68 9.58 23.47
CA GLY A 59 7.58 11.03 23.35
C GLY A 59 6.73 11.45 22.14
N GLY A 60 6.18 12.66 22.20
CA GLY A 60 5.28 13.19 21.18
C GLY A 60 3.87 12.62 21.28
N ALA A 61 3.26 12.26 20.15
CA ALA A 61 1.91 11.67 20.07
C ALA A 61 1.90 10.16 20.34
N VAL A 62 2.92 9.65 21.03
CA VAL A 62 3.05 8.24 21.40
C VAL A 62 3.11 8.12 22.91
N ALA A 63 2.32 7.20 23.45
CA ALA A 63 2.35 6.80 24.85
C ALA A 63 2.79 5.33 24.97
N ALA A 64 3.56 5.02 26.00
CA ALA A 64 3.98 3.65 26.32
C ALA A 64 3.57 3.30 27.76
N ALA A 65 2.89 2.17 27.93
CA ALA A 65 2.53 1.63 29.24
C ALA A 65 2.43 0.11 29.16
N ASP A 66 3.09 -0.60 30.08
CA ASP A 66 2.99 -2.06 30.22
C ASP A 66 3.24 -2.86 28.92
N GLY A 67 4.17 -2.39 28.08
CA GLY A 67 4.49 -3.00 26.77
C GLY A 67 3.52 -2.64 25.64
N ILE A 68 2.47 -1.87 25.93
CA ILE A 68 1.51 -1.35 24.98
C ILE A 68 1.92 0.04 24.54
N LEU A 69 1.95 0.24 23.23
CA LEU A 69 2.21 1.52 22.58
C LEU A 69 0.90 2.07 22.01
N THR A 70 0.57 3.31 22.34
CA THR A 70 -0.59 4.01 21.78
C THR A 70 -0.11 5.18 20.93
N PHE A 71 -0.43 5.14 19.64
CA PHE A 71 -0.18 6.19 18.67
C PHE A 71 -1.50 6.91 18.39
N THR A 72 -1.52 8.24 18.51
CA THR A 72 -2.69 9.06 18.22
C THR A 72 -2.40 10.05 17.09
N ASP A 73 -3.46 10.69 16.59
CA ASP A 73 -3.38 11.77 15.62
C ASP A 73 -2.67 11.38 14.31
N GLY A 74 -2.81 10.11 13.90
CA GLY A 74 -2.25 9.62 12.66
C GLY A 74 -2.92 10.26 11.44
N THR A 75 -2.12 10.55 10.42
CA THR A 75 -2.55 11.18 9.16
C THR A 75 -2.04 10.40 7.96
N GLY A 76 -2.67 10.56 6.80
CA GLY A 76 -2.33 9.73 5.66
C GLY A 76 -3.33 9.75 4.54
N VAL A 77 -3.18 8.79 3.64
CA VAL A 77 -4.06 8.61 2.49
C VAL A 77 -4.39 7.13 2.34
N VAL A 78 -5.66 6.82 2.08
CA VAL A 78 -6.15 5.46 1.83
C VAL A 78 -7.04 5.46 0.59
N GLU A 79 -6.85 4.49 -0.29
CA GLU A 79 -7.74 4.18 -1.41
C GLU A 79 -8.76 3.13 -0.97
N PRO A 80 -10.08 3.31 -1.16
CA PRO A 80 -11.10 2.41 -0.57
C PRO A 80 -11.12 0.99 -1.14
N VAL A 81 -10.93 0.85 -2.46
CA VAL A 81 -11.13 -0.43 -3.15
C VAL A 81 -9.94 -1.35 -2.92
N GLY A 82 -10.08 -2.24 -1.94
CA GLY A 82 -8.98 -3.11 -1.50
C GLY A 82 -7.95 -2.27 -0.77
N PRO A 83 -8.25 -1.82 0.47
CA PRO A 83 -7.65 -0.64 1.07
C PRO A 83 -6.15 -0.62 0.90
N THR A 84 -5.63 0.36 0.17
CA THR A 84 -4.18 0.58 0.05
C THR A 84 -3.86 1.99 0.48
N GLY A 85 -2.72 2.18 1.14
CA GLY A 85 -2.39 3.50 1.65
C GLY A 85 -1.28 3.49 2.67
N SER A 86 -1.07 4.66 3.27
CA SER A 86 -0.10 4.83 4.34
C SER A 86 -0.63 5.81 5.37
N ILE A 87 -0.50 5.46 6.64
CA ILE A 87 -0.80 6.32 7.79
C ILE A 87 0.49 6.53 8.55
N SER A 88 0.89 7.78 8.71
CA SER A 88 2.03 8.18 9.52
C SER A 88 1.56 8.80 10.83
N PHE A 89 2.28 8.51 11.89
CA PHE A 89 2.06 9.04 13.23
C PHE A 89 3.29 9.84 13.63
N ASP A 90 3.05 10.93 14.36
CA ASP A 90 4.13 11.68 14.99
C ASP A 90 4.60 10.99 16.27
N GLY A 91 5.87 11.23 16.61
CA GLY A 91 6.45 10.83 17.89
C GLY A 91 7.62 9.86 17.75
N THR A 92 8.14 9.50 18.93
CA THR A 92 9.40 8.78 19.07
C THR A 92 9.31 7.77 20.19
N LEU A 93 10.02 6.66 20.03
CA LEU A 93 10.23 5.64 21.05
C LEU A 93 11.72 5.46 21.26
N VAL A 94 12.17 5.36 22.50
CA VAL A 94 13.55 5.02 22.82
C VAL A 94 13.55 3.69 23.56
N TYR A 95 14.22 2.72 22.96
CA TYR A 95 14.45 1.39 23.53
C TYR A 95 15.86 1.33 24.07
N THR A 96 16.03 0.73 25.25
CA THR A 96 17.35 0.36 25.76
C THR A 96 17.47 -1.15 25.76
N SER A 97 18.37 -1.69 24.95
CA SER A 97 18.63 -3.14 24.92
C SER A 97 19.20 -3.62 26.26
N ALA A 98 19.18 -4.94 26.51
CA ALA A 98 19.81 -5.54 27.70
C ALA A 98 21.32 -5.27 27.79
N ALA A 99 21.98 -4.96 26.66
CA ALA A 99 23.38 -4.56 26.61
C ALA A 99 23.62 -3.06 26.90
N GLY A 100 22.55 -2.29 27.15
CA GLY A 100 22.60 -0.85 27.40
C GLY A 100 22.66 0.04 26.14
N VAL A 101 22.57 -0.55 24.95
CA VAL A 101 22.52 0.22 23.69
C VAL A 101 21.14 0.83 23.54
N LYS A 102 21.10 2.16 23.34
CA LYS A 102 19.87 2.89 23.05
C LYS A 102 19.57 2.88 21.55
N THR A 103 18.30 2.67 21.20
CA THR A 103 17.79 2.76 19.84
C THR A 103 16.58 3.67 19.82
N THR A 104 16.64 4.72 19.01
CA THR A 104 15.51 5.62 18.77
C THR A 104 14.73 5.11 17.57
N LEU A 105 13.42 4.95 17.74
CA LEU A 105 12.47 4.74 16.65
C LEU A 105 11.66 6.03 16.47
N SER A 106 11.49 6.47 15.22
CA SER A 106 10.71 7.68 14.89
C SER A 106 9.92 7.48 13.62
N ALA A 107 9.05 8.45 13.30
CA ALA A 107 8.19 8.43 12.11
C ALA A 107 7.42 7.09 11.90
N PRO A 108 6.70 6.59 12.94
CA PRO A 108 5.86 5.41 12.82
C PRO A 108 4.93 5.51 11.62
N THR A 109 4.96 4.53 10.72
CA THR A 109 4.11 4.50 9.53
C THR A 109 3.53 3.11 9.31
N ILE A 110 2.22 3.00 9.17
CA ILE A 110 1.54 1.77 8.76
C ILE A 110 1.26 1.90 7.26
N VAL A 111 1.84 1.00 6.47
CA VAL A 111 1.47 0.83 5.05
C VAL A 111 0.43 -0.28 4.97
N ILE A 112 -0.67 -0.02 4.27
CA ILE A 112 -1.78 -0.96 4.07
C ILE A 112 -1.77 -1.42 2.61
N ASP A 113 -1.89 -2.73 2.40
CA ASP A 113 -2.06 -3.38 1.10
C ASP A 113 -3.14 -4.47 1.21
N GLY A 114 -4.39 -4.06 1.03
CA GLY A 114 -5.57 -4.91 1.17
C GLY A 114 -5.72 -5.44 2.59
N THR A 115 -5.56 -6.75 2.75
CA THR A 115 -5.67 -7.44 4.05
C THR A 115 -4.34 -7.55 4.78
N ARG A 116 -3.29 -6.89 4.29
CA ARG A 116 -1.95 -6.89 4.92
C ARG A 116 -1.55 -5.48 5.27
N GLY A 117 -0.74 -5.36 6.30
CA GLY A 117 -0.04 -4.13 6.60
C GLY A 117 1.42 -4.38 6.96
N THR A 118 2.21 -3.32 6.94
CA THR A 118 3.58 -3.32 7.47
C THR A 118 3.76 -2.07 8.31
N LEU A 119 4.24 -2.26 9.54
CA LEU A 119 4.61 -1.18 10.44
C LEU A 119 6.09 -0.84 10.22
N LEU A 120 6.33 0.40 9.84
CA LEU A 120 7.63 0.98 9.51
C LEU A 120 8.03 2.00 10.56
N PHE A 121 9.33 2.09 10.82
CA PHE A 121 9.93 3.16 11.62
C PHE A 121 11.24 3.60 10.99
N ASP A 122 11.58 4.87 11.19
CA ASP A 122 12.97 5.27 11.12
C ASP A 122 13.70 4.73 12.35
N VAL A 123 14.85 4.09 12.16
CA VAL A 123 15.60 3.39 13.21
C VAL A 123 16.99 4.01 13.36
N GLN A 124 17.32 4.47 14.57
CA GLN A 124 18.63 5.03 14.87
C GLN A 124 19.19 4.48 16.19
N PRO A 125 20.01 3.42 16.12
CA PRO A 125 20.88 3.02 17.22
C PRO A 125 21.86 4.14 17.58
N GLU A 126 22.20 4.23 18.86
CA GLU A 126 23.13 5.22 19.37
C GLU A 126 24.50 5.11 18.68
N GLY A 127 25.00 6.24 18.15
CA GLY A 127 26.28 6.30 17.47
C GLY A 127 26.31 5.72 16.06
N THR A 128 25.16 5.37 15.47
CA THR A 128 25.05 4.90 14.08
C THR A 128 24.19 5.83 13.23
N ASP A 129 24.22 5.60 11.92
CA ASP A 129 23.38 6.32 10.96
C ASP A 129 21.91 5.90 11.08
N LEU A 130 21.01 6.82 10.70
CA LEU A 130 19.57 6.59 10.60
C LEU A 130 19.27 5.62 9.44
N VAL A 131 18.48 4.59 9.73
CA VAL A 131 17.88 3.72 8.71
C VAL A 131 16.42 4.14 8.53
N PRO A 132 16.06 4.83 7.44
CA PRO A 132 14.70 5.33 7.27
C PRO A 132 13.73 4.21 6.92
N GLN A 133 12.51 4.29 7.47
CA GLN A 133 11.35 3.46 7.13
C GLN A 133 11.66 1.95 7.08
N ALA A 134 12.43 1.48 8.06
CA ALA A 134 12.71 0.09 8.29
C ALA A 134 11.42 -0.68 8.64
N PRO A 135 11.13 -1.81 7.97
CA PRO A 135 9.96 -2.61 8.30
C PRO A 135 10.21 -3.42 9.57
N LEU A 136 9.43 -3.17 10.62
CA LEU A 136 9.62 -3.83 11.91
C LEU A 136 8.58 -4.92 12.19
N ALA A 137 7.34 -4.76 11.75
CA ALA A 137 6.32 -5.79 11.90
C ALA A 137 5.44 -5.90 10.65
N ASP A 138 5.08 -7.12 10.28
CA ASP A 138 3.98 -7.42 9.38
C ASP A 138 2.68 -7.47 10.19
N VAL A 139 1.58 -7.00 9.60
CA VAL A 139 0.25 -6.92 10.24
C VAL A 139 -0.76 -7.68 9.39
N ASP A 140 -1.50 -8.60 9.99
CA ASP A 140 -2.62 -9.28 9.35
C ASP A 140 -3.92 -8.51 9.58
N LEU A 141 -4.31 -7.71 8.59
CA LEU A 141 -5.55 -6.93 8.59
C LEU A 141 -6.74 -7.72 8.02
N GLY A 142 -6.63 -9.05 7.85
CA GLY A 142 -7.71 -9.89 7.33
C GLY A 142 -8.99 -9.88 8.17
N ALA A 143 -8.88 -9.52 9.46
CA ALA A 143 -10.02 -9.34 10.35
C ALA A 143 -10.57 -7.90 10.38
N ALA A 144 -9.94 -6.95 9.66
CA ALA A 144 -10.36 -5.56 9.69
C ALA A 144 -11.72 -5.37 9.01
N ALA A 145 -12.62 -4.67 9.71
CA ALA A 145 -13.89 -4.24 9.17
C ALA A 145 -13.68 -2.94 8.39
N VAL A 146 -14.08 -2.94 7.12
CA VAL A 146 -14.09 -1.74 6.27
C VAL A 146 -15.53 -1.33 6.06
N SER A 147 -15.86 -0.08 6.38
CA SER A 147 -17.19 0.49 6.18
C SER A 147 -17.09 1.81 5.42
N GLU A 148 -17.76 1.87 4.27
CA GLU A 148 -17.89 3.07 3.45
C GLU A 148 -19.31 3.64 3.56
N SER A 149 -19.45 4.93 3.82
CA SER A 149 -20.74 5.62 3.84
C SER A 149 -20.61 7.02 3.25
N GLY A 150 -21.18 7.22 2.05
CA GLY A 150 -21.06 8.48 1.33
C GLY A 150 -19.60 8.78 0.99
N ASP A 151 -19.09 9.88 1.55
CA ASP A 151 -17.70 10.33 1.41
C ASP A 151 -16.84 9.96 2.63
N ALA A 152 -17.31 9.10 3.53
CA ALA A 152 -16.56 8.63 4.68
C ALA A 152 -16.12 7.17 4.52
N LEU A 153 -14.87 6.89 4.89
CA LEU A 153 -14.29 5.56 5.02
C LEU A 153 -13.86 5.33 6.47
N ASN A 154 -14.31 4.23 7.05
CA ASN A 154 -13.83 3.75 8.34
C ASN A 154 -13.18 2.38 8.20
N LEU A 155 -12.00 2.21 8.80
CA LEU A 155 -11.32 0.94 8.93
C LEU A 155 -11.09 0.66 10.42
N ASP A 156 -11.53 -0.51 10.86
CA ASP A 156 -11.37 -0.97 12.24
C ASP A 156 -10.79 -2.38 12.26
N GLY A 157 -9.49 -2.47 12.55
CA GLY A 157 -8.73 -3.71 12.68
C GLY A 157 -8.48 -4.00 14.15
N VAL A 158 -9.42 -4.65 14.82
CA VAL A 158 -9.27 -5.05 16.23
C VAL A 158 -8.54 -6.38 16.32
N GLY A 159 -7.46 -6.42 17.12
CA GLY A 159 -6.67 -7.61 17.41
C GLY A 159 -5.96 -8.17 16.19
N ALA A 160 -5.60 -7.33 15.21
CA ALA A 160 -4.84 -7.76 14.05
C ALA A 160 -3.51 -8.37 14.50
N ALA A 161 -3.21 -9.58 14.03
CA ALA A 161 -1.99 -10.28 14.42
C ALA A 161 -0.77 -9.52 13.89
N THR A 162 0.31 -9.44 14.69
CA THR A 162 1.57 -8.86 14.23
C THR A 162 2.70 -9.88 14.33
N ASP A 163 3.54 -9.89 13.30
CA ASP A 163 4.71 -10.77 13.20
C ASP A 163 5.96 -9.91 13.00
N PRO A 164 7.04 -10.12 13.79
CA PRO A 164 8.24 -9.32 13.63
C PRO A 164 8.97 -9.74 12.35
N THR A 165 9.32 -8.75 11.54
CA THR A 165 10.16 -8.97 10.34
C THR A 165 11.58 -9.37 10.77
N GLY A 166 12.44 -9.72 9.81
CA GLY A 166 13.86 -9.96 10.11
C GLY A 166 14.52 -8.76 10.82
N GLN A 167 14.28 -7.54 10.32
CA GLN A 167 14.81 -6.32 10.91
C GLN A 167 14.11 -5.96 12.23
N GLY A 168 12.81 -6.23 12.34
CA GLY A 168 12.06 -6.07 13.58
C GLY A 168 12.64 -6.88 14.73
N ARG A 169 13.02 -8.14 14.48
CA ARG A 169 13.65 -9.00 15.49
C ARG A 169 14.98 -8.45 15.99
N ASP A 170 15.77 -7.87 15.10
CA ASP A 170 17.07 -7.28 15.42
C ASP A 170 16.96 -5.93 16.15
N VAL A 171 15.83 -5.23 15.99
CA VAL A 171 15.64 -3.86 16.49
C VAL A 171 14.79 -3.80 17.76
N LEU A 172 13.68 -4.53 17.80
CA LEU A 172 12.72 -4.44 18.90
C LEU A 172 13.21 -5.22 20.11
N TRP A 173 14.02 -6.26 19.91
CA TRP A 173 14.47 -7.20 20.97
C TRP A 173 13.33 -7.71 21.86
N SER A 174 12.09 -7.52 21.41
CA SER A 174 10.87 -7.90 22.08
C SER A 174 10.75 -9.41 22.03
N GLY A 175 10.03 -9.98 22.98
CA GLY A 175 9.64 -11.38 22.91
C GLY A 175 8.65 -11.63 21.78
N MET A 176 7.55 -12.29 22.10
CA MET A 176 6.44 -12.44 21.17
C MET A 176 5.72 -11.08 21.05
N LEU A 177 5.58 -10.57 19.82
CA LEU A 177 4.71 -9.43 19.56
C LEU A 177 3.24 -9.83 19.79
N GLY A 178 2.44 -8.91 20.31
CA GLY A 178 1.01 -9.09 20.45
C GLY A 178 0.23 -8.56 19.25
N GLY A 179 -1.05 -8.27 19.46
CA GLY A 179 -1.92 -7.71 18.43
C GLY A 179 -1.75 -6.19 18.26
N ILE A 180 -2.29 -5.68 17.17
CA ILE A 180 -2.50 -4.25 16.95
C ILE A 180 -4.00 -3.98 16.75
N ASP A 181 -4.52 -2.99 17.46
CA ASP A 181 -5.82 -2.39 17.20
C ASP A 181 -5.61 -1.13 16.37
N LEU A 182 -6.18 -1.08 15.16
CA LEU A 182 -6.06 0.04 14.23
C LEU A 182 -7.44 0.61 13.92
N THR A 183 -7.63 1.90 14.21
CA THR A 183 -8.85 2.64 13.84
C THR A 183 -8.48 3.81 12.94
N ILE A 184 -9.15 3.92 11.80
CA ILE A 184 -8.94 4.97 10.80
C ILE A 184 -10.29 5.55 10.40
N ALA A 185 -10.38 6.88 10.39
CA ALA A 185 -11.46 7.65 9.78
C ALA A 185 -10.91 8.53 8.67
N ALA A 186 -11.44 8.41 7.46
CA ALA A 186 -10.98 9.15 6.29
C ALA A 186 -12.13 9.77 5.50
N ASP A 187 -11.86 10.95 4.92
CA ASP A 187 -12.76 11.69 4.07
C ASP A 187 -12.34 11.52 2.60
N CYS A 188 -13.25 11.01 1.79
CA CYS A 188 -13.07 10.65 0.40
C CYS A 188 -13.59 11.75 -0.52
N ALA A 189 -12.71 12.40 -1.27
CA ALA A 189 -13.12 13.26 -2.35
C ALA A 189 -13.22 12.45 -3.65
N THR A 190 -14.35 12.55 -4.34
CA THR A 190 -14.40 12.10 -5.74
C THR A 190 -13.60 13.13 -6.53
N ALA A 191 -12.58 12.71 -7.27
CA ALA A 191 -11.88 13.60 -8.19
C ALA A 191 -12.90 14.09 -9.24
N GLU A 192 -13.51 15.25 -9.01
CA GLU A 192 -14.23 15.94 -10.06
C GLU A 192 -13.21 16.17 -11.17
N ALA A 193 -13.44 15.56 -12.34
CA ALA A 193 -12.60 15.76 -13.50
C ALA A 193 -12.41 17.27 -13.67
N SER A 194 -11.17 17.73 -13.44
CA SER A 194 -10.81 19.14 -13.63
C SER A 194 -10.87 19.44 -15.12
N THR A 195 -12.07 19.67 -15.64
CA THR A 195 -12.32 20.36 -16.90
C THR A 195 -12.20 21.86 -16.65
N GLY A 196 -11.01 22.29 -16.26
CA GLY A 196 -10.57 23.67 -16.40
C GLY A 196 -9.40 23.64 -17.37
N PRO A 197 -9.44 24.32 -18.53
CA PRO A 197 -8.25 24.42 -19.37
C PRO A 197 -7.16 25.07 -18.53
N SER A 198 -6.07 24.33 -18.34
CA SER A 198 -4.82 24.82 -17.79
C SER A 198 -4.29 25.91 -18.72
N ALA A 199 -4.78 27.13 -18.54
CA ALA A 199 -4.23 28.32 -19.14
C ALA A 199 -3.08 28.75 -18.24
N VAL A 200 -1.86 28.38 -18.64
CA VAL A 200 -0.63 29.02 -18.17
C VAL A 200 -0.79 30.53 -18.41
N PRO A 201 -0.80 31.40 -17.38
CA PRO A 201 -0.72 32.82 -17.63
C PRO A 201 0.71 33.12 -18.07
N ALA A 202 0.87 33.68 -19.27
CA ALA A 202 2.12 34.29 -19.69
C ALA A 202 2.47 35.46 -18.74
N PRO A 203 3.76 35.71 -18.45
CA PRO A 203 4.15 36.78 -17.55
C PRO A 203 3.91 38.14 -18.21
N ALA A 204 3.06 38.96 -17.59
CA ALA A 204 2.95 40.39 -17.90
C ALA A 204 3.79 41.18 -16.90
N ASP A 205 4.33 42.28 -17.39
CA ASP A 205 5.47 43.03 -16.89
C ASP A 205 5.39 43.46 -15.41
N ALA A 206 6.59 43.55 -14.83
CA ALA A 206 6.84 44.02 -13.48
C ALA A 206 6.54 45.51 -13.33
N GLU A 207 5.68 45.85 -12.36
CA GLU A 207 5.74 47.15 -11.69
C GLU A 207 5.56 46.96 -10.17
N LYS A 208 6.45 47.62 -9.43
CA LYS A 208 6.59 47.64 -7.96
C LYS A 208 5.30 48.09 -7.28
N ASP A 209 4.91 47.45 -6.18
CA ASP A 209 5.04 48.04 -4.84
C ASP A 209 4.62 47.12 -3.69
N ALA A 210 5.08 47.51 -2.50
CA ALA A 210 5.23 46.81 -1.24
C ALA A 210 4.00 46.09 -0.61
N GLY A 211 4.32 45.01 0.12
CA GLY A 211 3.71 44.72 1.43
C GLY A 211 2.95 43.41 1.57
N GLY A 212 3.52 42.45 2.33
CA GLY A 212 2.78 41.31 2.87
C GLY A 212 3.45 39.96 2.65
N THR A 213 4.37 39.57 3.53
CA THR A 213 4.93 38.22 3.60
C THR A 213 3.87 37.20 4.02
N GLY A 214 3.27 36.53 3.05
CA GLY A 214 2.54 35.27 3.21
C GLY A 214 3.20 34.22 2.30
N ILE A 215 4.17 33.49 2.83
CA ILE A 215 4.88 32.43 2.10
C ILE A 215 3.94 31.22 1.99
N LEU A 216 3.18 31.15 0.90
CA LEU A 216 2.60 29.91 0.40
C LEU A 216 3.74 29.06 -0.17
N VAL A 217 4.19 28.06 0.60
CA VAL A 217 5.06 26.99 0.11
C VAL A 217 4.19 26.00 -0.66
N PRO A 218 4.33 25.84 -1.99
CA PRO A 218 3.49 24.91 -2.73
C PRO A 218 3.98 23.47 -2.55
N VAL A 219 2.99 22.63 -2.31
CA VAL A 219 2.96 21.17 -2.25
C VAL A 219 3.61 20.54 -3.50
N ILE A 220 4.94 20.40 -3.51
CA ILE A 220 5.67 19.71 -4.60
C ILE A 220 6.43 18.48 -4.07
N VAL A 221 6.58 18.33 -2.75
CA VAL A 221 7.41 17.26 -2.16
C VAL A 221 6.73 15.88 -2.20
N VAL A 222 5.40 15.81 -2.19
CA VAL A 222 4.66 14.54 -2.09
C VAL A 222 4.72 13.70 -3.39
N GLY A 223 4.89 14.34 -4.54
CA GLY A 223 4.94 13.63 -5.83
C GLY A 223 6.26 12.88 -6.10
N VAL A 224 7.36 13.28 -5.46
CA VAL A 224 8.69 12.71 -5.74
C VAL A 224 8.92 11.39 -4.99
N ALA A 225 8.34 11.23 -3.80
CA ALA A 225 8.46 10.00 -3.02
C ALA A 225 7.72 8.82 -3.67
N ALA A 226 6.51 9.04 -4.17
CA ALA A 226 5.73 8.00 -4.87
C ALA A 226 6.41 7.54 -6.17
N LEU A 227 7.05 8.47 -6.89
CA LEU A 227 7.74 8.16 -8.14
C LEU A 227 9.05 7.39 -7.92
N LEU A 228 9.75 7.66 -6.81
CA LEU A 228 10.95 6.90 -6.40
C LEU A 228 10.61 5.47 -5.92
N ALA A 229 9.49 5.28 -5.21
CA ALA A 229 9.04 3.95 -4.77
C ALA A 229 8.68 3.05 -5.96
N ALA A 230 8.00 3.60 -6.98
CA ALA A 230 7.68 2.87 -8.20
C ALA A 230 8.94 2.46 -9.00
N LEU A 231 9.97 3.32 -9.06
CA LEU A 231 11.22 3.01 -9.76
C LEU A 231 12.07 1.96 -9.03
N LEU A 232 12.06 1.94 -7.69
CA LEU A 232 12.77 0.93 -6.89
C LEU A 232 12.09 -0.46 -6.98
N ALA A 233 10.77 -0.50 -7.07
CA ALA A 233 10.02 -1.74 -7.27
C ALA A 233 10.37 -2.43 -8.61
N VAL A 234 10.44 -1.66 -9.71
CA VAL A 234 10.78 -2.21 -11.05
C VAL A 234 12.23 -2.69 -11.13
N GLY A 235 13.17 -2.01 -10.45
CA GLY A 235 14.58 -2.41 -10.40
C GLY A 235 14.83 -3.75 -9.69
N SER A 236 14.08 -4.04 -8.62
CA SER A 236 14.24 -5.27 -7.83
C SER A 236 13.81 -6.53 -8.60
N VAL A 237 12.75 -6.44 -9.41
CA VAL A 237 12.22 -7.56 -10.20
C VAL A 237 13.16 -7.93 -11.35
N GLN A 238 13.78 -6.93 -11.99
CA GLN A 238 14.78 -7.16 -13.04
C GLN A 238 16.06 -7.82 -12.49
N ARG A 239 16.50 -7.44 -11.28
CA ARG A 239 17.66 -8.04 -10.62
C ARG A 239 17.41 -9.50 -10.23
N ARG A 240 16.20 -9.83 -9.77
CA ARG A 240 15.82 -11.21 -9.40
C ARG A 240 15.78 -12.14 -10.62
N LYS A 241 15.25 -11.69 -11.76
CA LYS A 241 15.28 -12.47 -13.01
C LYS A 241 16.70 -12.74 -13.52
N ARG A 242 17.63 -11.80 -13.34
CA ARG A 242 19.03 -11.95 -13.79
C ARG A 242 19.83 -12.94 -12.93
N ASN A 243 19.53 -13.06 -11.64
CA ASN A 243 20.18 -14.03 -10.75
C ASN A 243 19.64 -15.46 -10.96
N SER A 244 18.35 -15.63 -11.30
CA SER A 244 17.78 -16.94 -11.61
C SER A 244 18.34 -17.55 -12.91
N ALA A 245 18.71 -16.74 -13.89
CA ALA A 245 19.36 -17.23 -15.12
C ALA A 245 20.80 -17.71 -14.90
N ARG A 246 21.48 -17.25 -13.83
CA ARG A 246 22.86 -17.65 -13.51
C ARG A 246 22.93 -18.92 -12.66
N ALA A 247 21.89 -19.22 -11.89
CA ALA A 247 21.78 -20.43 -11.08
C ALA A 247 21.37 -21.69 -11.88
N ALA A 248 20.99 -21.53 -13.16
CA ALA A 248 20.58 -22.63 -14.03
C ALA A 248 21.70 -23.17 -14.93
N GLN A 249 22.97 -22.78 -14.71
CA GLN A 249 24.09 -23.42 -15.41
C GLN A 249 24.45 -24.74 -14.70
N PRO A 250 24.40 -25.89 -15.38
CA PRO A 250 24.85 -27.15 -14.81
C PRO A 250 26.37 -27.13 -14.60
N GLU A 251 26.76 -27.51 -13.39
CA GLU A 251 28.13 -27.70 -12.95
C GLU A 251 28.87 -28.66 -13.91
N GLN A 252 29.91 -28.17 -14.58
CA GLN A 252 30.82 -29.05 -15.33
C GLN A 252 31.65 -29.85 -14.33
N VAL A 253 31.23 -31.09 -14.10
CA VAL A 253 32.03 -32.11 -13.41
C VAL A 253 33.31 -32.33 -14.21
N HIS A 254 34.44 -31.87 -13.67
CA HIS A 254 35.76 -32.26 -14.18
C HIS A 254 36.16 -33.58 -13.53
N ASP A 255 36.17 -34.61 -14.37
CA ASP A 255 36.64 -35.96 -14.10
C ASP A 255 38.17 -35.96 -13.99
N PRO A 256 38.78 -36.49 -12.91
CA PRO A 256 40.22 -36.71 -12.89
C PRO A 256 40.55 -38.00 -13.67
N LEU A 257 41.28 -37.83 -14.78
CA LEU A 257 41.84 -38.89 -15.62
C LEU A 257 42.81 -39.83 -14.84
N PRO A 258 43.01 -41.08 -15.33
CA PRO A 258 43.56 -42.22 -14.59
C PRO A 258 45.09 -42.19 -14.36
#